data_AF-A0A6P1IWW9-F1
#
_entry.id   AF-A0A6P1IWW9-F1
#
_cell.length_a   1.000
_cell.length_b   1.000
_cell.length_c   1.000
_cell.angle_alpha   90.00
_cell.angle_beta   90.00
_cell.angle_gamma   90.00
#
_symmetry.space_group_name_H-M   'P 1'
#
loop_
_entity.id
_entity.type
_entity.pdbx_description
1 polymer ?
#
loop_
_entity_poly.entity_id
_entity_poly.type
_entity_poly.pdbx_seq_one_letter_code
_entity_poly.pdbx_strand_id
1 'polypeptide(L)'
;MTTRIVDAKPEQAISTAEKVLKLADPNDTRFNHRNDGFDAVRHSVTWVIFAFIDEYFLWTVTAMPEGQRTSLRVNASRTSASTTAAMVAPGVAAPLMTGAAPGHAIQDPKLYALFWSRFDSLQGKGKWTTCDEFGAPNTGSTALALCGIGREDFKP
;
A
#
# COMPACT_ATOMS: atom_id res chain seq x y z
N MET A 1 -0.37 12.08 0.50
CA MET A 1 -1.04 12.31 1.79
C MET A 1 -2.51 12.67 1.56
N THR A 2 -3.40 12.18 2.42
CA THR A 2 -4.81 12.54 2.49
C THR A 2 -5.22 12.73 3.96
N THR A 3 -6.25 13.51 4.24
CA THR A 3 -6.83 13.64 5.58
C THR A 3 -8.35 13.66 5.46
N ARG A 4 -9.04 12.92 6.32
CA ARG A 4 -10.50 12.87 6.35
C ARG A 4 -11.00 12.89 7.78
N ILE A 5 -12.06 13.65 8.03
CA ILE A 5 -12.81 13.59 9.28
C ILE A 5 -13.74 12.37 9.22
N VAL A 6 -13.64 11.50 10.21
CA VAL A 6 -14.44 10.28 10.31
C VAL A 6 -15.29 10.28 11.58
N ASP A 7 -16.49 9.74 11.49
CA ASP A 7 -17.46 9.66 12.58
C ASP A 7 -17.17 8.45 13.49
N ALA A 8 -15.95 8.41 14.04
CA ALA A 8 -15.47 7.37 14.93
C ALA A 8 -14.51 7.96 15.97
N LYS A 9 -14.36 7.27 17.11
CA LYS A 9 -13.29 7.58 18.08
C LYS A 9 -11.91 7.26 17.48
N PRO A 10 -10.83 7.90 17.93
CA PRO A 10 -9.49 7.69 17.36
C PRO A 10 -9.07 6.23 17.31
N GLU A 11 -9.25 5.50 18.40
CA GLU A 11 -8.93 4.06 18.50
C GLU A 11 -9.66 3.21 17.45
N GLN A 12 -10.95 3.49 17.23
CA GLN A 12 -11.76 2.78 16.24
C GLN A 12 -11.34 3.16 14.81
N ALA A 13 -11.03 4.44 14.57
CA ALA A 13 -10.52 4.90 13.28
C ALA A 13 -9.17 4.26 12.94
N ILE A 14 -8.24 4.22 13.91
CA ILE A 14 -6.94 3.55 13.78
C ILE A 14 -7.13 2.06 13.50
N SER A 15 -7.95 1.37 14.31
CA SER A 15 -8.22 -0.06 14.14
C SER A 15 -8.83 -0.39 12.77
N THR A 16 -9.72 0.47 12.26
CA THR A 16 -10.32 0.30 10.94
C THR A 16 -9.28 0.50 9.83
N ALA A 17 -8.43 1.52 9.95
CA ALA A 17 -7.33 1.77 9.01
C ALA A 17 -6.32 0.61 8.97
N GLU A 18 -5.98 0.06 10.13
CA GLU A 18 -5.11 -1.12 10.24
C GLU A 18 -5.73 -2.33 9.54
N LYS A 19 -7.02 -2.58 9.74
CA LYS A 19 -7.75 -3.66 9.07
C LYS A 19 -7.73 -3.52 7.54
N VAL A 20 -7.82 -2.30 7.00
CA VAL A 20 -7.70 -2.09 5.54
C VAL A 20 -6.36 -2.63 5.03
N LEU A 21 -5.26 -2.33 5.71
CA LEU A 21 -3.91 -2.75 5.28
C LEU A 21 -3.68 -4.24 5.53
N LYS A 22 -4.16 -4.80 6.65
CA LYS A 22 -4.10 -6.25 6.91
C LYS A 22 -4.88 -7.06 5.87
N LEU A 23 -6.06 -6.60 5.47
CA LEU A 23 -6.87 -7.27 4.46
C LEU A 23 -6.33 -7.06 3.04
N ALA A 24 -5.55 -6.01 2.82
CA ALA A 24 -4.89 -5.80 1.54
C ALA A 24 -3.75 -6.79 1.32
N ASP A 25 -2.95 -7.06 2.35
CA ASP A 25 -1.86 -8.03 2.31
C ASP A 25 -1.51 -8.54 3.73
N PRO A 26 -2.10 -9.67 4.17
CA PRO A 26 -1.98 -10.11 5.56
C PRO A 26 -0.60 -10.67 5.92
N ASN A 27 0.14 -11.18 4.94
CA ASN A 27 1.40 -11.89 5.18
C ASN A 27 2.62 -10.95 5.06
N ASP A 28 2.54 -9.94 4.19
CA ASP A 28 3.70 -9.10 3.85
C ASP A 28 3.64 -7.69 4.46
N THR A 29 2.71 -7.43 5.39
CA THR A 29 2.59 -6.15 6.10
C THR A 29 3.00 -6.24 7.57
N ARG A 30 3.98 -5.43 7.97
CA ARG A 30 4.42 -5.28 9.37
C ARG A 30 3.93 -3.97 9.95
N PHE A 31 3.49 -3.98 11.20
CA PHE A 31 2.94 -2.81 11.90
C PHE A 31 3.83 -2.39 13.07
N ASN A 32 3.99 -1.07 13.23
CA ASN A 32 4.60 -0.44 14.39
C ASN A 32 3.61 0.58 14.97
N HIS A 33 2.97 0.22 16.07
CA HIS A 33 1.94 1.03 16.71
C HIS A 33 2.53 2.17 17.54
N ARG A 34 1.83 3.30 17.52
CA ARG A 34 2.07 4.49 18.34
C ARG A 34 0.79 4.89 19.06
N ASN A 35 0.89 5.81 20.01
CA ASN A 35 -0.28 6.31 20.74
C ASN A 35 -1.29 7.05 19.85
N ASP A 36 -0.82 7.65 18.75
CA ASP A 36 -1.62 8.46 17.83
C ASP A 36 -1.90 7.78 16.49
N GLY A 37 -1.54 6.49 16.33
CA GLY A 37 -1.72 5.76 15.08
C GLY A 37 -0.69 4.66 14.89
N PHE A 38 -0.21 4.47 13.66
CA PHE A 38 0.79 3.44 13.37
C PHE A 38 1.61 3.79 12.11
N ASP A 39 2.76 3.13 11.99
CA ASP A 39 3.41 2.91 10.70
C ASP A 39 3.22 1.46 10.28
N ALA A 40 2.96 1.23 8.99
CA ALA A 40 2.92 -0.09 8.41
C ALA A 40 3.86 -0.16 7.21
N VAL A 41 4.69 -1.19 7.16
CA VAL A 41 5.59 -1.44 6.03
C VAL A 41 5.10 -2.69 5.32
N ARG A 42 4.75 -2.53 4.05
CA ARG A 42 4.45 -3.64 3.15
C ARG A 42 5.63 -3.87 2.21
N HIS A 43 6.06 -5.10 2.10
CA HIS A 43 7.10 -5.53 1.15
C HIS A 43 6.44 -6.15 -0.08
N SER A 44 6.95 -5.82 -1.28
CA SER A 44 6.45 -6.37 -2.53
C SER A 44 7.63 -6.65 -3.45
N VAL A 45 7.58 -7.82 -4.10
CA VAL A 45 8.59 -8.23 -5.06
C VAL A 45 7.92 -8.50 -6.39
N THR A 46 8.40 -7.84 -7.45
CA THR A 46 7.95 -8.07 -8.82
C THR A 46 9.07 -8.68 -9.64
N TRP A 47 8.77 -9.82 -10.27
CA TRP A 47 9.64 -10.47 -11.23
C TRP A 47 9.13 -10.25 -12.64
N VAL A 48 10.01 -9.79 -13.52
CA VAL A 48 9.81 -9.77 -14.97
C VAL A 48 11.01 -10.43 -15.64
N ILE A 49 10.86 -10.89 -16.87
CA ILE A 49 11.81 -11.79 -17.56
C ILE A 49 13.28 -11.32 -17.48
N PHE A 50 13.53 -10.00 -17.43
CA PHE A 50 14.87 -9.42 -17.34
C PHE A 50 15.09 -8.49 -16.14
N ALA A 51 14.16 -8.44 -15.19
CA ALA A 51 14.30 -7.59 -14.02
C ALA A 51 13.68 -8.17 -12.75
N PHE A 52 14.33 -7.81 -11.65
CA PHE A 52 13.83 -7.99 -10.29
C PHE A 52 13.58 -6.60 -9.72
N ILE A 53 12.40 -6.38 -9.15
CA ILE A 53 12.04 -5.11 -8.51
C ILE A 53 11.58 -5.42 -7.08
N ASP A 54 12.30 -4.84 -6.12
CA ASP A 54 12.06 -4.93 -4.70
C ASP A 54 11.48 -3.59 -4.20
N GLU A 55 10.25 -3.59 -3.68
CA GLU A 55 9.55 -2.38 -3.25
C GLU A 55 9.09 -2.47 -1.79
N TYR A 56 9.32 -1.39 -1.05
CA TYR A 56 8.82 -1.19 0.31
C TYR A 56 7.85 -0.02 0.32
N PHE A 57 6.63 -0.29 0.76
CA PHE A 57 5.57 0.70 0.91
C PHE A 57 5.38 1.02 2.38
N LEU A 58 5.75 2.23 2.78
CA LEU A 58 5.52 2.74 4.13
C LEU A 58 4.21 3.53 4.18
N TRP A 59 3.29 3.06 5.03
CA TRP A 59 2.04 3.72 5.36
C TRP A 59 2.15 4.33 6.74
N THR A 60 1.96 5.64 6.85
CA THR A 60 1.84 6.34 8.12
C THR A 60 0.41 6.77 8.31
N VAL A 61 -0.21 6.31 9.39
CA VAL A 61 -1.55 6.68 9.81
C VAL A 61 -1.47 7.41 11.14
N THR A 62 -2.10 8.58 11.20
CA THR A 62 -2.19 9.41 12.40
C THR A 62 -3.64 9.84 12.61
N ALA A 63 -4.16 9.64 13.81
CA ALA A 63 -5.50 10.03 14.22
C ALA A 63 -5.40 11.12 15.28
N MET A 64 -6.12 12.22 15.07
CA MET A 64 -6.23 13.31 16.03
C MET A 64 -7.70 13.48 16.43
N PRO A 65 -8.01 13.58 17.74
CA PRO A 65 -9.37 13.81 18.20
C PRO A 65 -9.87 15.19 17.73
N GLU A 66 -11.09 15.24 17.21
CA GLU A 66 -11.77 16.45 16.74
C GLU A 66 -13.20 16.48 17.29
N GLY A 67 -13.33 16.80 18.58
CA GLY A 67 -14.59 16.72 19.31
C GLY A 67 -15.07 15.28 19.45
N GLN A 68 -16.24 14.97 18.89
CA GLN A 68 -16.78 13.59 18.82
C GLN A 68 -16.33 12.81 17.58
N ARG A 69 -15.54 13.44 16.71
CA ARG A 69 -15.03 12.86 15.46
C ARG A 69 -13.51 12.72 15.53
N THR A 70 -12.94 12.11 14.51
CA THR A 70 -11.50 11.93 14.39
C THR A 70 -11.00 12.47 13.06
N SER A 71 -9.97 13.30 13.09
CA SER A 71 -9.20 13.68 11.91
C SER A 71 -8.17 12.58 11.64
N LEU A 72 -8.41 11.76 10.61
CA LEU A 72 -7.53 10.66 10.24
C LEU A 72 -6.67 11.07 9.04
N ARG A 73 -5.37 11.21 9.27
CA ARG A 73 -4.35 11.52 8.27
C ARG A 73 -3.66 10.24 7.83
N VAL A 74 -3.56 10.05 6.52
CA VAL A 74 -2.93 8.88 5.91
C VAL A 74 -1.91 9.33 4.88
N ASN A 75 -0.70 8.80 4.97
CA ASN A 75 0.36 9.03 4.01
C ASN A 75 1.00 7.72 3.59
N ALA A 76 1.31 7.59 2.31
CA ALA A 76 2.05 6.46 1.79
C ALA A 76 3.35 6.96 1.12
N SER A 77 4.45 6.26 1.32
CA SER A 77 5.70 6.45 0.60
C SER A 77 6.24 5.13 0.09
N ARG A 78 7.11 5.20 -0.92
CA ARG A 78 7.71 4.04 -1.57
C ARG A 78 9.22 4.19 -1.66
N THR A 79 9.92 3.13 -1.30
CA THR A 79 11.34 2.93 -1.63
C THR A 79 11.42 1.72 -2.55
N SER A 80 12.22 1.81 -3.62
CA SER A 80 12.35 0.71 -4.58
C SER A 80 13.81 0.45 -4.92
N ALA A 81 14.20 -0.81 -5.00
CA ALA A 81 15.45 -1.26 -5.57
C ALA A 81 15.15 -2.16 -6.78
N SER A 82 15.96 -2.08 -7.83
CA SER A 82 15.78 -2.89 -9.03
C SER A 82 17.09 -3.44 -9.54
N THR A 83 17.08 -4.68 -9.99
CA THR A 83 18.19 -5.33 -10.68
C THR A 83 17.75 -5.68 -12.10
N THR A 84 18.49 -5.24 -13.11
CA THR A 84 18.17 -5.50 -14.53
C THR A 84 19.36 -6.16 -15.24
N ALA A 85 19.07 -7.04 -16.19
CA ALA A 85 20.10 -7.56 -17.09
C ALA A 85 20.52 -6.48 -18.09
N ALA A 86 21.82 -6.20 -18.22
CA ALA A 86 22.30 -5.32 -19.27
C ALA A 86 22.10 -5.97 -20.65
N MET A 87 21.59 -5.21 -21.62
CA MET A 87 21.56 -5.66 -23.02
C MET A 87 22.98 -5.64 -23.56
N VAL A 88 23.62 -6.81 -23.64
CA VAL A 88 24.93 -7.00 -24.27
C VAL A 88 24.79 -7.89 -25.50
N ALA A 89 25.75 -7.78 -26.42
CA ALA A 89 25.77 -8.57 -27.65
C ALA A 89 25.71 -10.09 -27.36
N PRO A 90 25.13 -10.91 -28.25
CA PRO A 90 25.08 -12.35 -28.10
C PRO A 90 26.47 -12.95 -27.84
N GLY A 91 26.61 -13.78 -26.80
CA GLY A 91 27.88 -14.42 -26.43
C GLY A 91 28.73 -13.65 -25.42
N VAL A 92 28.29 -12.45 -24.98
CA VAL A 92 28.94 -11.70 -23.90
C VAL A 92 28.13 -11.88 -22.61
N ALA A 93 28.80 -12.15 -21.49
CA ALA A 93 28.14 -12.17 -20.19
C ALA A 93 27.65 -10.75 -19.85
N ALA A 94 26.34 -10.60 -19.64
CA ALA A 94 25.75 -9.33 -19.22
C ALA A 94 26.06 -9.07 -17.74
N PRO A 95 26.65 -7.94 -17.35
CA PRO A 95 26.65 -7.54 -15.95
C PRO A 95 25.22 -7.19 -15.51
N LEU A 96 24.89 -7.48 -14.25
CA LEU A 96 23.66 -7.01 -13.63
C LEU A 96 23.81 -5.54 -13.26
N MET A 97 22.81 -4.71 -13.58
CA MET A 97 22.76 -3.32 -13.14
C MET A 97 21.78 -3.19 -11.98
N THR A 98 22.25 -2.67 -10.84
CA THR A 98 21.43 -2.38 -9.67
C THR A 98 21.16 -0.88 -9.56
N GLY A 99 19.93 -0.53 -9.22
CA GLY A 99 19.50 0.84 -8.96
C GLY A 99 18.62 0.89 -7.71
N ALA A 100 18.71 1.99 -6.95
CA ALA A 100 17.83 2.25 -5.82
C ALA A 100 17.23 3.65 -5.95
N ALA A 101 15.93 3.78 -5.73
CA ALA A 101 15.24 5.05 -5.63
C ALA A 101 14.94 5.34 -4.14
N PRO A 102 15.24 6.55 -3.65
CA PRO A 102 14.96 6.92 -2.27
C PRO A 102 13.46 6.96 -1.99
N GLY A 103 13.10 6.97 -0.70
CA GLY A 103 11.71 7.00 -0.25
C GLY A 103 10.96 8.23 -0.76
N HIS A 104 10.04 8.06 -1.71
CA HIS A 104 9.21 9.14 -2.24
C HIS A 104 7.76 8.99 -1.79
N ALA A 105 7.12 10.10 -1.40
CA ALA A 105 5.69 10.09 -1.09
C ALA A 105 4.88 9.74 -2.34
N ILE A 106 3.95 8.80 -2.21
CA ILE A 106 3.01 8.45 -3.29
C ILE A 106 1.96 9.55 -3.35
N GLN A 107 1.91 10.24 -4.49
CA GLN A 107 0.97 11.33 -4.75
C GLN A 107 -0.26 10.89 -5.56
N ASP A 108 -0.37 9.62 -5.94
CA ASP A 108 -1.50 9.13 -6.72
C ASP A 108 -2.81 9.21 -5.91
N PRO A 109 -3.77 10.08 -6.31
CA PRO A 109 -5.02 10.24 -5.59
C PRO A 109 -5.89 8.98 -5.64
N LYS A 110 -5.73 8.13 -6.66
CA LYS A 110 -6.50 6.90 -6.79
C LYS A 110 -6.18 5.95 -5.65
N LEU A 111 -4.91 5.87 -5.22
CA LEU A 111 -4.49 5.03 -4.09
C LEU A 111 -5.29 5.34 -2.82
N TYR A 112 -5.35 6.63 -2.50
CA TYR A 112 -6.06 7.11 -1.32
C TYR A 112 -7.57 6.92 -1.47
N ALA A 113 -8.12 7.04 -2.69
CA ALA A 113 -9.52 6.72 -2.95
C ALA A 113 -9.83 5.23 -2.69
N LEU A 114 -8.95 4.31 -3.10
CA LEU A 114 -9.10 2.88 -2.80
C LEU A 114 -9.04 2.62 -1.29
N PHE A 115 -8.07 3.22 -0.60
CA PHE A 115 -7.96 3.15 0.86
C PHE A 115 -9.28 3.56 1.53
N TRP A 116 -9.81 4.73 1.18
CA TRP A 116 -11.03 5.26 1.78
C TRP A 116 -12.26 4.44 1.44
N SER A 117 -12.37 3.94 0.21
CA SER A 117 -13.47 3.06 -0.19
C SER A 117 -13.50 1.78 0.66
N ARG A 118 -12.34 1.16 0.91
CA ARG A 118 -12.20 -0.02 1.78
C ARG A 118 -12.45 0.31 3.25
N PHE A 119 -11.97 1.46 3.71
CA PHE A 119 -12.22 1.97 5.06
C PHE A 119 -13.73 2.19 5.31
N ASP A 120 -14.45 2.76 4.35
CA ASP A 120 -15.91 2.95 4.41
C ASP A 120 -16.64 1.60 4.42
N SER A 121 -16.19 0.65 3.58
CA SER A 121 -16.78 -0.70 3.53
C SER A 121 -16.70 -1.42 4.88
N LEU A 122 -15.58 -1.28 5.60
CA LEU A 122 -15.41 -1.86 6.95
C LEU A 122 -16.27 -1.20 8.02
N GLN A 123 -16.82 -0.02 7.75
CA GLN A 123 -17.82 0.64 8.58
C GLN A 123 -19.26 0.35 8.12
N GLY A 124 -19.45 -0.58 7.19
CA GLY A 124 -20.76 -0.89 6.61
C GLY A 124 -21.24 0.12 5.58
N LYS A 125 -20.38 1.03 5.11
CA LYS A 125 -20.68 2.02 4.07
C LYS A 125 -20.14 1.52 2.73
N GLY A 126 -20.98 0.82 1.98
CA GLY A 126 -20.64 0.32 0.64
C GLY A 126 -20.00 -1.07 0.61
N LYS A 127 -19.58 -1.51 -0.58
CA LYS A 127 -18.95 -2.82 -0.82
C LYS A 127 -17.43 -2.68 -0.87
N TRP A 128 -16.73 -3.70 -0.34
CA TRP A 128 -15.28 -3.80 -0.44
C TRP A 128 -14.80 -3.76 -1.89
N THR A 129 -14.12 -2.67 -2.25
CA THR A 129 -13.57 -2.46 -3.60
C THR A 129 -12.35 -3.34 -3.84
N THR A 130 -12.49 -4.13 -4.89
CA THR A 130 -11.54 -5.10 -5.42
C THR A 130 -10.43 -4.42 -6.21
N CYS A 131 -9.27 -5.06 -6.35
CA CYS A 131 -8.21 -4.54 -7.22
C CYS A 131 -8.59 -4.58 -8.70
N ASP A 132 -9.34 -5.62 -9.11
CA ASP A 132 -9.89 -5.70 -10.46
C ASP A 132 -10.91 -4.59 -10.71
N GLU A 133 -11.83 -4.37 -9.76
CA GLU A 133 -12.87 -3.32 -9.86
C GLU A 133 -12.26 -1.91 -9.88
N PHE A 134 -11.15 -1.73 -9.18
CA PHE A 134 -10.42 -0.47 -9.13
C PHE A 134 -9.61 -0.19 -10.42
N GLY A 135 -9.47 -1.17 -11.32
CA GLY A 135 -8.75 -1.03 -12.58
C GLY A 135 -7.24 -0.82 -12.39
N ALA A 136 -6.69 -1.35 -11.29
CA ALA A 136 -5.27 -1.33 -11.03
C ALA A 136 -4.59 -2.42 -11.88
N PRO A 137 -3.76 -2.10 -12.88
CA PRO A 137 -2.98 -3.12 -13.55
C PRO A 137 -2.04 -3.78 -12.53
N ASN A 138 -1.92 -5.11 -12.59
CA ASN A 138 -1.07 -5.94 -11.72
C ASN A 138 0.43 -5.58 -11.79
N THR A 139 0.81 -4.56 -12.56
CA THR A 139 2.18 -4.11 -12.80
C THR A 139 2.40 -2.64 -12.43
N GLY A 140 1.35 -1.92 -11.98
CA GLY A 140 1.45 -0.52 -11.59
C GLY A 140 1.91 -0.36 -10.14
N SER A 141 2.97 0.42 -9.91
CA SER A 141 3.52 0.66 -8.57
C SER A 141 2.54 1.26 -7.53
N THR A 142 1.46 1.92 -7.97
CA THR A 142 0.36 2.33 -7.07
C THR A 142 -0.52 1.15 -6.69
N ALA A 143 -0.77 0.22 -7.62
CA ALA A 143 -1.51 -1.00 -7.35
C ALA A 143 -0.79 -1.79 -6.27
N LEU A 144 0.51 -2.00 -6.41
CA LEU A 144 1.33 -2.77 -5.46
C LEU A 144 1.40 -2.19 -4.04
N ALA A 145 0.86 -1.00 -3.77
CA ALA A 145 0.79 -0.46 -2.41
C ALA A 145 -0.41 -0.99 -1.61
N LEU A 146 -1.56 -1.24 -2.26
CA LEU A 146 -2.83 -1.67 -1.62
C LEU A 146 -3.50 -2.86 -2.30
N CYS A 147 -3.02 -3.27 -3.46
CA CYS A 147 -3.40 -4.50 -4.13
C CYS A 147 -2.35 -5.56 -3.83
N GLY A 148 -2.69 -6.40 -2.85
CA GLY A 148 -2.05 -7.68 -2.64
C GLY A 148 -2.33 -8.63 -3.78
N ILE A 149 -1.41 -9.59 -3.92
CA ILE A 149 -1.57 -10.78 -4.77
C ILE A 149 -2.59 -11.76 -4.14
N GLY A 150 -3.04 -11.49 -2.90
CA GLY A 150 -4.03 -12.28 -2.18
C GLY A 150 -5.47 -11.93 -2.57
N ARG A 151 -5.93 -12.44 -3.70
CA ARG A 151 -7.37 -12.57 -3.99
C ARG A 151 -7.80 -13.88 -4.64
N GLU A 152 -6.87 -14.82 -4.76
CA GLU A 152 -7.17 -16.24 -4.90
C GLU A 152 -7.80 -16.82 -3.59
N ASP A 153 -7.59 -16.17 -2.43
CA ASP A 153 -7.78 -16.76 -1.08
C ASP A 153 -9.06 -16.36 -0.32
N PHE A 154 -10.02 -15.67 -0.94
CA PHE A 154 -11.31 -15.39 -0.29
C PHE A 154 -12.47 -15.88 -1.15
N LYS A 155 -12.72 -17.20 -1.09
CA LYS A 155 -14.05 -17.77 -1.37
C LYS A 155 -14.83 -17.82 -0.05
N PRO A 156 -16.14 -17.48 -0.05
CA PRO A 156 -17.00 -17.64 1.12
C PRO A 156 -17.09 -19.11 1.55
#